data_AF-A0A0G9MWA7-F1
#
_entry.id   AF-A0A0G9MWA7-F1
#
_cell.length_a   1.000
_cell.length_b   1.000
_cell.length_c   1.000
_cell.angle_alpha   90.00
_cell.angle_beta   90.00
_cell.angle_gamma   90.00
#
_symmetry.space_group_name_H-M   'P 1'
#
loop_
_entity.id
_entity.type
_entity.pdbx_description
1 polymer ?
#
loop_
_entity_poly.entity_id
_entity_poly.type
_entity_poly.pdbx_seq_one_letter_code
_entity_poly.pdbx_strand_id
1 'polypeptide(L)'
;MIPRHVIALLALLLGGCGDDPDNVPEYGQWELVRTLDSVTIDGMVLAPEGVAEFRQFEGTEQHCGEPIYTRAEWQADDVSDRTGGQCELTDYSHDTRGARLVGRCTIEGEGVEYTPTLTGRSTFDATSTRDVVTMEGTLTVPGDSSPHVMKAIAVQEGRRIDDC
;
A
#
# COMPACT_ATOMS: atom_id res chain seq x y z
N MET A 1 33.96 39.25 24.69
CA MET A 1 33.88 38.40 23.48
C MET A 1 33.42 37.03 23.93
N ILE A 2 32.18 36.66 23.60
CA ILE A 2 31.56 35.36 23.92
C ILE A 2 31.42 34.62 22.58
N PRO A 3 31.85 33.36 22.46
CA PRO A 3 31.89 32.67 21.16
C PRO A 3 30.48 32.40 20.63
N ARG A 4 30.28 32.74 19.35
CA ARG A 4 29.00 32.81 18.62
C ARG A 4 28.55 31.49 17.97
N HIS A 5 28.89 30.32 18.51
CA HIS A 5 28.70 29.03 17.80
C HIS A 5 28.01 27.90 18.57
N VAL A 6 27.17 28.18 19.59
CA VAL A 6 26.55 27.10 20.41
C VAL A 6 25.01 27.08 20.38
N ILE A 7 24.33 27.87 19.54
CA ILE A 7 22.85 27.86 19.51
C ILE A 7 22.34 27.87 18.06
N ALA A 8 22.44 26.73 17.38
CA ALA A 8 21.70 26.50 16.12
C ALA A 8 21.59 25.00 15.71
N LEU A 9 21.84 24.05 16.62
CA LEU A 9 21.80 22.60 16.29
C LEU A 9 20.81 21.79 17.14
N LEU A 10 19.83 22.46 17.76
CA LEU A 10 18.86 21.82 18.67
C LEU A 10 17.39 22.09 18.28
N ALA A 11 17.11 22.32 17.00
CA ALA A 11 15.75 22.54 16.48
C ALA A 11 15.34 21.58 15.35
N LEU A 12 16.18 20.61 14.98
CA LEU A 12 15.92 19.62 13.92
C LEU A 12 15.51 18.23 14.45
N LEU A 13 15.28 18.09 15.77
CA LEU A 13 14.82 16.84 16.41
C LEU A 13 13.35 16.89 16.86
N LEU A 14 12.62 17.95 16.53
CA LEU A 14 11.16 18.00 16.64
C LEU A 14 10.56 17.74 15.25
N GLY A 15 10.94 16.61 14.64
CA GLY A 15 10.14 16.02 13.57
C GLY A 15 8.79 15.70 14.19
N GLY A 16 7.88 16.66 14.12
CA GLY A 16 6.54 16.51 14.65
C GLY A 16 5.96 15.23 14.07
N CYS A 17 5.59 14.32 14.96
CA CYS A 17 4.50 13.41 14.70
C CYS A 17 3.29 14.30 14.43
N GLY A 18 3.18 14.75 13.17
CA GLY A 18 2.18 15.70 12.74
C GLY A 18 0.91 14.92 12.50
N ASP A 19 0.15 14.74 13.57
CA ASP A 19 -1.25 14.34 13.54
C ASP A 19 -1.97 15.15 12.46
N ASP A 20 -2.54 14.47 11.47
CA ASP A 20 -3.35 15.07 10.42
C ASP A 20 -4.80 15.14 10.92
N PRO A 21 -5.30 16.32 11.36
CA PRO A 21 -6.61 16.42 12.00
C PRO A 21 -7.77 16.11 11.06
N ASP A 22 -7.52 16.06 9.75
CA ASP A 22 -8.52 15.69 8.73
C ASP A 22 -8.49 14.18 8.40
N ASN A 23 -7.49 13.45 8.89
CA ASN A 23 -7.39 12.00 8.74
C ASN A 23 -8.23 11.31 9.80
N VAL A 24 -9.10 10.39 9.36
CA VAL A 24 -10.04 9.71 10.27
C VAL A 24 -9.38 8.63 11.11
N PRO A 25 -8.50 7.75 10.56
CA PRO A 25 -7.67 6.91 11.41
C PRO A 25 -6.89 7.77 12.38
N GLU A 26 -7.12 7.57 13.67
CA GLU A 26 -6.46 8.38 14.68
C GLU A 26 -5.00 7.94 14.85
N TYR A 27 -4.16 8.90 15.21
CA TYR A 27 -2.80 8.63 15.63
C TYR A 27 -2.74 7.60 16.77
N GLY A 28 -1.86 6.61 16.66
CA GLY A 28 -1.63 5.59 17.67
C GLY A 28 -0.68 4.49 17.22
N GLN A 29 -0.57 3.43 18.00
CA GLN A 29 0.11 2.22 17.56
C GLN A 29 -0.85 1.39 16.71
N TRP A 30 -0.46 1.10 15.47
CA TRP A 30 -1.26 0.32 14.51
C TRP A 30 -0.60 -1.01 14.20
N GLU A 31 -1.42 -2.05 14.11
CA GLU A 31 -1.08 -3.35 13.55
C GLU A 31 -1.77 -3.48 12.20
N LEU A 32 -0.99 -3.69 11.15
CA LEU A 32 -1.48 -3.90 9.79
C LEU A 32 -1.18 -5.34 9.37
N VAL A 33 -2.22 -6.06 8.95
CA VAL A 33 -2.13 -7.43 8.45
C VAL A 33 -2.45 -7.42 6.97
N ARG A 34 -1.51 -7.88 6.16
CA ARG A 34 -1.63 -8.01 4.71
C ARG A 34 -1.78 -9.47 4.32
N THR A 35 -2.77 -9.75 3.49
CA THR A 35 -3.08 -11.09 2.98
C THR A 35 -3.34 -11.04 1.49
N LEU A 36 -2.89 -12.06 0.76
CA LEU A 36 -3.23 -12.25 -0.63
C LEU A 36 -4.49 -13.11 -0.69
N ASP A 37 -5.63 -12.49 -1.02
CA ASP A 37 -6.93 -13.16 -1.02
C ASP A 37 -7.04 -14.15 -2.18
N SER A 38 -6.69 -13.72 -3.38
CA SER A 38 -6.73 -14.58 -4.57
C SER A 38 -5.81 -14.10 -5.69
N VAL A 39 -5.33 -15.06 -6.48
CA VAL A 39 -4.67 -14.80 -7.75
C VAL A 39 -5.29 -15.71 -8.80
N THR A 40 -5.60 -15.15 -9.97
CA THR A 40 -6.07 -15.92 -11.12
C THR A 40 -5.25 -15.61 -12.36
N ILE A 41 -4.98 -16.62 -13.18
CA ILE A 41 -4.42 -16.48 -14.52
C ILE A 41 -5.41 -17.07 -15.52
N ASP A 42 -5.83 -16.29 -16.51
CA ASP A 42 -6.86 -16.65 -17.49
C ASP A 42 -8.15 -17.18 -16.86
N GLY A 43 -8.51 -16.60 -15.70
CA GLY A 43 -9.68 -16.97 -14.91
C GLY A 43 -9.52 -18.24 -14.07
N MET A 44 -8.37 -18.91 -14.12
CA MET A 44 -8.07 -20.05 -13.26
C MET A 44 -7.45 -19.56 -11.95
N VAL A 45 -8.09 -19.90 -10.82
CA VAL A 45 -7.55 -19.61 -9.49
C VAL A 45 -6.28 -20.44 -9.27
N LEU A 46 -5.19 -19.77 -8.92
CA LEU A 46 -3.94 -20.43 -8.57
C LEU A 46 -4.03 -20.97 -7.15
N ALA A 47 -3.54 -22.19 -6.95
CA ALA A 47 -3.42 -22.77 -5.63
C ALA A 47 -2.34 -22.03 -4.81
N PRO A 48 -2.41 -22.05 -3.46
CA PRO A 48 -1.45 -21.36 -2.60
C PRO A 48 0.02 -21.72 -2.84
N GLU A 49 0.31 -22.90 -3.40
CA GLU A 49 1.65 -23.34 -3.79
C GLU A 49 2.12 -22.71 -5.11
N GLY A 50 1.19 -22.40 -6.02
CA GLY A 50 1.45 -21.75 -7.32
C GLY A 50 1.49 -20.23 -7.25
N VAL A 51 1.45 -19.66 -6.04
CA VAL A 51 1.59 -18.22 -5.78
C VAL A 51 2.63 -17.96 -4.70
N ALA A 52 3.58 -18.88 -4.51
CA ALA A 52 4.58 -18.79 -3.45
C ALA A 52 5.39 -17.50 -3.55
N GLU A 53 5.69 -17.07 -4.77
CA GLU A 53 6.34 -15.80 -5.11
C GLU A 53 5.51 -14.57 -4.72
N PHE A 54 4.18 -14.67 -4.67
CA PHE A 54 3.29 -13.58 -4.24
C PHE A 54 3.12 -13.53 -2.71
N ARG A 55 3.57 -14.54 -1.96
CA ARG A 55 3.48 -14.52 -0.48
C ARG A 55 4.32 -13.44 0.16
N GLN A 56 5.30 -12.88 -0.56
CA GLN A 56 6.03 -11.71 -0.09
C GLN A 56 5.13 -10.48 0.14
N PHE A 57 3.93 -10.46 -0.45
CA PHE A 57 2.92 -9.42 -0.21
C PHE A 57 2.14 -9.63 1.09
N GLU A 58 2.22 -10.83 1.68
CA GLU A 58 1.62 -11.14 2.97
C GLU A 58 2.56 -10.77 4.11
N GLY A 59 1.99 -10.31 5.21
CA GLY A 59 2.78 -9.97 6.38
C GLY A 59 2.01 -9.25 7.47
N THR A 60 2.69 -9.04 8.59
CA THR A 60 2.20 -8.21 9.67
C THR A 60 3.25 -7.18 9.99
N GLU A 61 2.82 -5.92 10.09
CA GLU A 61 3.67 -4.81 10.49
C GLU A 61 3.02 -4.04 11.63
N GLN A 62 3.85 -3.50 12.51
CA GLN A 62 3.41 -2.57 13.53
C GLN A 62 4.19 -1.28 13.38
N HIS A 63 3.47 -0.16 13.45
CA HIS A 63 4.10 1.16 13.44
C HIS A 63 3.34 2.10 14.36
N CYS A 64 4.07 3.10 14.85
CA CYS A 64 3.48 4.23 15.54
C CYS A 64 3.22 5.35 14.52
N GLY A 65 1.99 5.87 14.48
CA GLY A 65 1.57 6.85 13.49
C GLY A 65 0.07 6.75 13.20
N GLU A 66 -0.31 7.17 12.01
CA GLU A 66 -1.66 7.00 11.48
C GLU A 66 -1.58 6.47 10.05
N PRO A 67 -2.45 5.53 9.63
CA PRO A 67 -2.67 5.26 8.23
C PRO A 67 -3.21 6.51 7.52
N ILE A 68 -2.52 7.00 6.48
CA ILE A 68 -2.82 8.30 5.86
C ILE A 68 -3.69 8.10 4.62
N TYR A 69 -4.96 8.53 4.65
CA TYR A 69 -5.86 8.50 3.48
C TYR A 69 -6.23 9.90 2.95
N THR A 70 -5.61 10.95 3.46
CA THR A 70 -5.85 12.33 2.99
C THR A 70 -4.93 12.72 1.84
N ARG A 71 -3.87 11.94 1.58
CA ARG A 71 -2.77 12.28 0.65
C ARG A 71 -2.64 11.24 -0.46
N ALA A 72 -2.95 11.65 -1.68
CA ALA A 72 -2.94 10.77 -2.84
C ALA A 72 -1.52 10.28 -3.18
N GLU A 73 -0.52 11.15 -3.04
CA GLU A 73 0.89 10.81 -3.29
C GLU A 73 1.39 9.72 -2.33
N TRP A 74 1.02 9.81 -1.05
CA TRP A 74 1.38 8.79 -0.06
C TRP A 74 0.79 7.43 -0.42
N GLN A 75 -0.46 7.41 -0.90
CA GLN A 75 -1.13 6.19 -1.34
C GLN A 75 -0.49 5.60 -2.61
N ALA A 76 0.00 6.43 -3.52
CA ALA A 76 0.72 5.97 -4.70
C ALA A 76 2.06 5.32 -4.32
N ASP A 77 2.81 5.97 -3.42
CA ASP A 77 4.10 5.48 -2.91
C ASP A 77 3.92 4.18 -2.14
N ASP A 78 2.93 4.12 -1.23
CA ASP A 78 2.60 2.94 -0.43
C ASP A 78 2.27 1.71 -1.29
N VAL A 79 1.45 1.89 -2.33
CA VAL A 79 1.15 0.80 -3.27
C VAL A 79 2.38 0.41 -4.08
N SER A 80 3.18 1.37 -4.53
CA SER A 80 4.41 1.08 -5.31
C SER A 80 5.41 0.26 -4.47
N ASP A 81 5.68 0.70 -3.24
CA ASP A 81 6.57 0.02 -2.29
C ASP A 81 6.08 -1.40 -1.99
N ARG A 82 4.77 -1.57 -1.79
CA ARG A 82 4.19 -2.88 -1.45
C ARG A 82 4.11 -3.82 -2.63
N THR A 83 3.89 -3.33 -3.84
CA THR A 83 3.81 -4.18 -5.05
C THR A 83 5.18 -4.49 -5.66
N GLY A 84 6.24 -3.77 -5.24
CA GLY A 84 7.55 -3.86 -5.85
C GLY A 84 7.59 -3.33 -7.29
N GLY A 85 6.59 -2.53 -7.67
CA GLY A 85 6.43 -1.97 -9.01
C GLY A 85 6.34 -0.45 -9.00
N GLN A 86 6.22 0.13 -10.18
CA GLN A 86 5.94 1.55 -10.35
C GLN A 86 4.44 1.73 -10.58
N CYS A 87 3.75 2.39 -9.65
CA CYS A 87 2.33 2.67 -9.76
C CYS A 87 2.06 4.18 -9.90
N GLU A 88 1.20 4.55 -10.87
CA GLU A 88 0.67 5.89 -11.02
C GLU A 88 -0.83 5.87 -10.73
N LEU A 89 -1.28 6.73 -9.82
CA LEU A 89 -2.70 6.94 -9.56
C LEU A 89 -3.30 7.89 -10.61
N THR A 90 -4.30 7.40 -11.32
CA THR A 90 -5.07 8.18 -12.31
C THR A 90 -6.31 8.83 -11.72
N ASP A 91 -6.85 8.27 -10.64
CA ASP A 91 -7.99 8.80 -9.90
C ASP A 91 -7.84 8.46 -8.42
N TYR A 92 -8.14 9.43 -7.56
CA TYR A 92 -8.10 9.27 -6.12
C TYR A 92 -9.19 10.12 -5.47
N SER A 93 -9.95 9.53 -4.58
CA SER A 93 -10.94 10.24 -3.77
C SER A 93 -11.00 9.65 -2.38
N HIS A 94 -11.28 10.48 -1.38
CA HIS A 94 -11.51 10.05 -0.02
C HIS A 94 -12.62 10.89 0.62
N ASP A 95 -13.24 10.32 1.64
CA ASP A 95 -14.14 10.99 2.56
C ASP A 95 -13.88 10.48 3.99
N THR A 96 -14.76 10.82 4.93
CA THR A 96 -14.61 10.45 6.34
C THR A 96 -14.85 8.97 6.64
N ARG A 97 -15.20 8.15 5.65
CA ARG A 97 -15.51 6.72 5.83
C ARG A 97 -14.70 5.80 4.93
N GLY A 98 -13.97 6.36 3.98
CA GLY A 98 -13.20 5.55 3.05
C GLY A 98 -12.45 6.33 2.00
N ALA A 99 -11.68 5.58 1.22
CA ALA A 99 -10.98 6.06 0.06
C ALA A 99 -11.20 5.13 -1.13
N ARG A 100 -11.03 5.67 -2.32
CA ARG A 100 -11.00 4.94 -3.58
C ARG A 100 -9.80 5.41 -4.38
N LEU A 101 -9.10 4.45 -4.96
CA LEU A 101 -7.99 4.69 -5.87
C LEU A 101 -8.18 3.90 -7.16
N VAL A 102 -7.72 4.49 -8.27
CA VAL A 102 -7.57 3.83 -9.57
C VAL A 102 -6.22 4.24 -10.14
N GLY A 103 -5.44 3.29 -10.61
CA GLY A 103 -4.12 3.55 -11.15
C GLY A 103 -3.70 2.54 -12.20
N ARG A 104 -2.46 2.71 -12.65
CA ARG A 104 -1.76 1.75 -13.49
C ARG A 104 -0.44 1.43 -12.85
N CYS A 105 -0.05 0.17 -12.89
CA CYS A 105 1.27 -0.22 -12.42
C CYS A 105 2.04 -0.93 -13.53
N THR A 106 3.36 -0.87 -13.42
CA THR A 106 4.30 -1.74 -14.12
C THR A 106 5.11 -2.48 -13.06
N ILE A 107 5.01 -3.80 -13.07
CA ILE A 107 5.71 -4.70 -12.15
C ILE A 107 6.58 -5.62 -13.01
N GLU A 108 7.89 -5.60 -12.74
CA GLU A 108 8.87 -6.38 -13.48
C GLU A 108 9.68 -7.24 -12.51
N GLY A 109 9.92 -8.51 -12.86
CA GLY A 109 10.70 -9.42 -12.02
C GLY A 109 10.94 -10.76 -12.69
N GLU A 110 12.15 -11.31 -12.56
CA GLU A 110 12.52 -12.64 -13.11
C GLU A 110 12.19 -12.84 -14.61
N GLY A 111 12.21 -11.75 -15.39
CA GLY A 111 11.86 -11.73 -16.81
C GLY A 111 10.35 -11.66 -17.10
N VAL A 112 9.52 -11.69 -16.06
CA VAL A 112 8.08 -11.47 -16.14
C VAL A 112 7.80 -9.96 -16.16
N GLU A 113 6.91 -9.55 -17.07
CA GLU A 113 6.36 -8.19 -17.12
C GLU A 113 4.86 -8.25 -16.85
N TYR A 114 4.39 -7.47 -15.87
CA TYR A 114 2.98 -7.37 -15.51
C TYR A 114 2.54 -5.90 -15.52
N THR A 115 1.51 -5.59 -16.31
CA THR A 115 0.99 -4.22 -16.49
C THR A 115 -0.47 -4.09 -16.05
N PRO A 116 -0.77 -4.16 -14.73
CA PRO A 116 -2.14 -4.09 -14.25
C PRO A 116 -2.74 -2.70 -14.26
N THR A 117 -4.05 -2.67 -14.44
CA THR A 117 -4.89 -1.62 -13.85
C THR A 117 -5.09 -1.94 -12.38
N LEU A 118 -4.80 -0.94 -11.55
CA LEU A 118 -5.00 -0.96 -10.10
C LEU A 118 -6.36 -0.36 -9.78
N THR A 119 -7.13 -1.04 -8.92
CA THR A 119 -8.31 -0.46 -8.27
C THR A 119 -8.26 -0.78 -6.79
N GLY A 120 -8.56 0.21 -5.96
CA GLY A 120 -8.55 0.04 -4.51
C GLY A 120 -9.75 0.68 -3.86
N ARG A 121 -10.21 0.05 -2.78
CA ARG A 121 -11.26 0.58 -1.92
C ARG A 121 -10.84 0.38 -0.48
N SER A 122 -10.89 1.48 0.26
CA SER A 122 -10.60 1.51 1.69
C SER A 122 -11.86 1.89 2.46
N THR A 123 -12.04 1.26 3.61
CA THR A 123 -13.00 1.67 4.63
C THR A 123 -12.26 1.82 5.94
N PHE A 124 -12.53 2.89 6.67
CA PHE A 124 -11.82 3.16 7.91
C PHE A 124 -12.70 3.92 8.91
N ASP A 125 -12.32 3.78 10.17
CA ASP A 125 -12.75 4.60 11.29
C ASP A 125 -11.53 4.95 12.17
N ALA A 126 -11.77 5.55 13.32
CA ALA A 126 -10.74 5.97 14.27
C ALA A 126 -9.80 4.83 14.75
N THR A 127 -10.23 3.57 14.66
CA THR A 127 -9.56 2.42 15.29
C THR A 127 -9.34 1.25 14.35
N SER A 128 -9.92 1.27 13.15
CA SER A 128 -9.81 0.18 12.19
C SER A 128 -9.71 0.69 10.77
N THR A 129 -8.98 -0.04 9.93
CA THR A 129 -8.93 0.18 8.50
C THR A 129 -9.08 -1.16 7.78
N ARG A 130 -9.62 -1.10 6.57
CA ARG A 130 -9.71 -2.24 5.69
C ARG A 130 -9.55 -1.78 4.25
N ASP A 131 -8.47 -2.21 3.62
CA ASP A 131 -8.15 -1.95 2.23
C ASP A 131 -8.36 -3.21 1.40
N VAL A 132 -9.05 -3.08 0.27
CA VAL A 132 -9.09 -4.09 -0.79
C VAL A 132 -8.42 -3.49 -2.01
N VAL A 133 -7.37 -4.14 -2.48
CA VAL A 133 -6.68 -3.76 -3.71
C VAL A 133 -6.84 -4.89 -4.72
N THR A 134 -7.26 -4.53 -5.93
CA THR A 134 -7.33 -5.43 -7.07
C THR A 134 -6.41 -4.92 -8.16
N MET A 135 -5.50 -5.77 -8.61
CA MET A 135 -4.66 -5.56 -9.78
C MET A 135 -5.11 -6.52 -10.86
N GLU A 136 -5.43 -6.02 -12.05
CA GLU A 136 -5.85 -6.84 -13.17
C GLU A 136 -5.25 -6.32 -14.48
N GLY A 137 -4.60 -7.19 -15.24
CA GLY A 137 -4.00 -6.81 -16.51
C GLY A 137 -3.19 -7.91 -17.17
N THR A 138 -2.32 -7.50 -18.08
CA THR A 138 -1.58 -8.41 -18.93
C THR A 138 -0.29 -8.86 -18.27
N LEU A 139 -0.08 -10.17 -18.20
CA LEU A 139 1.11 -10.84 -17.74
C LEU A 139 1.85 -11.45 -18.94
N THR A 140 3.11 -11.09 -19.12
CA THR A 140 3.99 -11.69 -20.14
C THR A 140 5.06 -12.51 -19.43
N VAL A 141 5.14 -13.80 -19.76
CA VAL A 141 6.08 -14.75 -19.15
C VAL A 141 7.16 -15.14 -20.17
N PRO A 142 8.45 -15.15 -19.80
CA PRO A 142 9.52 -15.60 -20.69
C PRO A 142 9.28 -17.00 -21.24
N GLY A 143 9.38 -17.13 -22.56
CA GLY A 143 9.24 -18.42 -23.24
C GLY A 143 7.79 -18.85 -23.50
N ASP A 144 6.80 -18.12 -22.98
CA ASP A 144 5.42 -18.26 -23.43
C ASP A 144 5.20 -17.46 -24.72
N SER A 145 4.36 -17.99 -25.59
CA SER A 145 4.08 -17.41 -26.91
C SER A 145 2.90 -16.44 -26.90
N SER A 146 2.10 -16.42 -25.82
CA SER A 146 0.93 -15.57 -25.68
C SER A 146 0.91 -14.85 -24.33
N PRO A 147 0.50 -13.56 -24.29
CA PRO A 147 0.21 -12.89 -23.03
C PRO A 147 -0.98 -13.53 -22.32
N HIS A 148 -0.96 -13.52 -21.00
CA HIS A 148 -2.03 -14.01 -20.13
C HIS A 148 -2.72 -12.85 -19.42
N VAL A 149 -3.96 -13.06 -18.98
CA VAL A 149 -4.64 -12.11 -18.09
C VAL A 149 -4.46 -12.57 -16.66
N MET A 150 -3.79 -11.76 -15.85
CA MET A 150 -3.60 -12.01 -14.43
C MET A 150 -4.42 -11.02 -13.61
N LYS A 151 -5.08 -11.54 -12.58
CA LYS A 151 -5.77 -10.76 -11.54
C LYS A 151 -5.26 -11.18 -10.17
N ALA A 152 -4.90 -10.21 -9.34
CA ALA A 152 -4.54 -10.40 -7.95
C ALA A 152 -5.45 -9.52 -7.06
N ILE A 153 -5.94 -10.10 -5.97
CA ILE A 153 -6.70 -9.38 -4.94
C ILE A 153 -5.91 -9.49 -3.64
N ALA A 154 -5.55 -8.34 -3.08
CA ALA A 154 -4.89 -8.21 -1.80
C ALA A 154 -5.81 -7.49 -0.82
N VAL A 155 -5.73 -7.88 0.45
CA VAL A 155 -6.46 -7.26 1.55
C VAL A 155 -5.46 -6.83 2.61
N GLN A 156 -5.63 -5.61 3.10
CA GLN A 156 -4.96 -5.14 4.30
C GLN A 156 -6.00 -4.78 5.36
N GLU A 157 -5.83 -5.31 6.56
CA GLU A 157 -6.65 -4.97 7.72
C GLU A 157 -5.77 -4.29 8.76
N GLY A 158 -6.17 -3.08 9.16
CA GLY A 158 -5.51 -2.30 10.18
C GLY A 158 -6.33 -2.26 11.46
N ARG A 159 -5.66 -2.38 12.60
CA ARG A 159 -6.26 -2.18 13.92
C ARG A 159 -5.36 -1.31 14.76
N ARG A 160 -5.92 -0.28 15.40
CA ARG A 160 -5.23 0.47 16.45
C ARG A 160 -5.15 -0.41 17.71
N ILE A 161 -3.94 -0.61 18.21
CA ILE A 161 -3.65 -1.57 19.28
C ILE A 161 -3.26 -0.90 20.59
N ASP A 162 -2.75 0.33 20.54
CA ASP A 162 -2.37 1.13 21.70
C ASP A 162 -2.21 2.61 21.30
N ASP A 163 -1.83 3.43 22.25
CA ASP A 163 -1.26 4.75 22.02
C ASP A 163 0.23 4.64 21.66
N CYS A 164 0.73 5.66 20.96
CA CYS A 164 2.15 5.98 20.94
C CYS A 164 2.52 6.83 22.17
#